data_AF-A0AA43EQ40-F1
#
_entry.id   AF-A0AA43EQ40-F1
#
_cell.length_a   1.000
_cell.length_b   1.000
_cell.length_c   1.000
_cell.angle_alpha   90.00
_cell.angle_beta   90.00
_cell.angle_gamma   90.00
#
_symmetry.space_group_name_H-M   'P 1'
#
loop_
_entity.id
_entity.type
_entity.pdbx_description
1 polymer ?
#
loop_
_entity_poly.entity_id
_entity_poly.type
_entity_poly.pdbx_seq_one_letter_code
_entity_poly.pdbx_strand_id
1 'polypeptide(L)'
;MITSYTVILTPSGLTLIRWQRENAGTVEHTHPVLKNELAATALPSGTFGANAAWFRLNVLTDNLLSAVKRLALPGDLSEARPKRLRVLVFNTVGTVSHHARRTLLRLTTAAQQGLLALARSKILALSPA
;
A
#
# COMPACT_ATOMS: atom_id res chain seq x y z
N MET A 1 17.57 2.47 46.35
CA MET A 1 18.15 2.31 45.01
C MET A 1 17.78 0.93 44.48
N ILE A 2 16.79 0.85 43.61
CA ILE A 2 16.77 0.10 42.33
C ILE A 2 15.55 0.66 41.61
N THR A 3 15.85 1.22 40.45
CA THR A 3 14.98 2.05 39.64
C THR A 3 14.07 1.14 38.81
N SER A 4 12.75 1.30 38.93
CA SER A 4 11.76 0.63 38.09
C SER A 4 11.69 1.35 36.74
N TYR A 5 12.46 0.85 35.76
CA TYR A 5 12.40 1.33 34.39
C TYR A 5 11.23 0.64 33.65
N THR A 6 10.23 1.43 33.26
CA THR A 6 9.55 1.32 31.96
C THR A 6 8.62 0.12 31.72
N VAL A 7 7.41 0.17 32.31
CA VAL A 7 6.21 -0.49 31.75
C VAL A 7 5.54 0.51 30.80
N ILE A 8 6.01 0.54 29.55
CA ILE A 8 5.34 1.28 28.48
C ILE A 8 4.91 0.24 27.44
N LEU A 9 3.59 -0.05 27.40
CA LEU A 9 2.84 -0.73 26.33
C LEU A 9 2.73 -2.27 26.31
N THR A 10 2.32 -2.93 27.40
CA THR A 10 1.61 -4.21 27.26
C THR A 10 0.14 -4.05 27.60
N PRO A 11 -0.77 -4.09 26.61
CA PRO A 11 -2.19 -4.23 26.86
C PRO A 11 -2.45 -5.47 27.73
N SER A 12 -3.52 -5.47 28.54
CA SER A 12 -3.92 -6.68 29.28
C SER A 12 -4.01 -7.89 28.34
N GLY A 13 -3.75 -9.11 28.81
CA GLY A 13 -3.79 -10.32 27.96
C GLY A 13 -5.13 -10.48 27.21
N LEU A 14 -6.23 -10.03 27.82
CA LEU A 14 -7.55 -9.96 27.21
C LEU A 14 -7.62 -8.99 26.02
N THR A 15 -6.94 -7.84 26.10
CA THR A 15 -6.85 -6.87 25.01
C THR A 15 -6.06 -7.45 23.83
N LEU A 16 -4.99 -8.19 24.09
CA LEU A 16 -4.20 -8.86 23.04
C LEU A 16 -5.04 -9.91 22.29
N ILE A 17 -5.81 -10.72 23.03
CA ILE A 17 -6.69 -11.74 22.45
C ILE A 17 -7.81 -11.09 21.61
N ARG A 18 -8.40 -9.99 22.08
CA ARG A 18 -9.42 -9.25 21.32
C ARG A 18 -8.85 -8.68 20.03
N TRP A 19 -7.69 -8.02 20.10
CA TRP A 19 -6.98 -7.52 18.92
C TRP A 19 -6.66 -8.65 17.93
N GLN A 20 -6.18 -9.80 18.40
CA GLN A 20 -5.88 -10.94 17.52
C GLN A 20 -7.13 -11.48 16.81
N ARG A 21 -8.29 -11.52 17.51
CA ARG A 21 -9.56 -11.96 16.91
C ARG A 21 -10.14 -10.94 15.92
N GLU A 22 -10.01 -9.65 16.19
CA GLU A 22 -10.40 -8.59 15.25
C GLU A 22 -9.65 -8.70 13.93
N ASN A 23 -8.37 -9.11 13.97
CA ASN A 23 -7.56 -9.33 12.77
C ASN A 23 -7.80 -10.68 12.07
N ALA A 24 -8.35 -11.69 12.77
CA ALA A 24 -8.43 -13.08 12.29
C ALA A 24 -9.34 -13.24 11.05
N GLY A 25 -10.37 -12.40 10.87
CA GLY A 25 -11.23 -12.42 9.67
C GLY A 25 -10.73 -11.53 8.52
N THR A 26 -9.82 -10.60 8.79
CA THR A 26 -9.33 -9.63 7.79
C THR A 26 -8.32 -10.27 6.83
N VAL A 27 -7.57 -11.28 7.29
CA VAL A 27 -6.60 -11.99 6.43
C VAL A 27 -7.29 -12.73 5.27
N GLU A 28 -8.50 -13.22 5.47
CA GLU A 28 -9.29 -13.89 4.44
C GLU A 28 -9.67 -12.96 3.28
N HIS A 29 -9.84 -11.66 3.56
CA HIS A 29 -10.07 -10.66 2.52
C HIS A 29 -8.80 -10.38 1.69
N THR A 30 -7.63 -10.63 2.28
CA THR A 30 -6.32 -10.41 1.67
C THR A 30 -5.94 -11.55 0.72
N HIS A 31 -6.31 -12.79 1.05
CA HIS A 31 -5.99 -13.96 0.23
C HIS A 31 -6.48 -13.87 -1.24
N PRO A 32 -7.75 -13.53 -1.53
CA PRO A 32 -8.22 -13.34 -2.91
C PRO A 32 -7.48 -12.22 -3.64
N VAL A 33 -7.08 -11.16 -2.92
CA VAL A 33 -6.36 -10.03 -3.50
C VAL A 33 -4.96 -10.45 -3.91
N LEU A 34 -4.21 -11.08 -3.01
CA LEU A 34 -2.87 -11.60 -3.32
C LEU A 34 -2.90 -12.58 -4.48
N LYS A 35 -3.83 -13.54 -4.44
CA LYS A 35 -3.95 -14.60 -5.45
C LYS A 35 -4.36 -14.05 -6.81
N ASN A 36 -5.50 -13.33 -6.86
CA ASN A 36 -6.16 -12.99 -8.13
C ASN A 36 -5.76 -11.63 -8.68
N GLU A 37 -5.35 -10.69 -7.82
CA GLU A 37 -5.08 -9.30 -8.22
C GLU A 37 -3.60 -8.99 -8.34
N LEU A 38 -2.76 -9.62 -7.52
CA LEU A 38 -1.31 -9.38 -7.49
C LEU A 38 -0.49 -10.54 -8.11
N ALA A 39 -1.15 -11.65 -8.47
CA ALA A 39 -0.54 -12.81 -9.11
C ALA A 39 0.45 -13.59 -8.20
N ALA A 40 0.15 -13.66 -6.90
CA ALA A 40 0.94 -14.42 -5.94
C ALA A 40 1.03 -15.93 -6.27
N THR A 41 0.10 -16.47 -7.07
CA THR A 41 0.13 -17.86 -7.54
C THR A 41 0.93 -18.09 -8.82
N ALA A 42 1.29 -17.04 -9.55
CA ALA A 42 2.11 -17.13 -10.76
C ALA A 42 3.59 -17.07 -10.38
N LEU A 43 4.13 -18.22 -9.98
CA LEU A 43 5.51 -18.32 -9.51
C LEU A 43 6.51 -18.20 -10.68
N PRO A 44 7.48 -17.27 -10.62
CA PRO A 44 8.36 -16.97 -11.75
C PRO A 44 9.55 -17.93 -11.90
N SER A 45 9.80 -18.82 -10.92
CA SER A 45 11.00 -19.67 -10.88
C SER A 45 10.68 -21.09 -10.39
N GLY A 46 11.54 -22.06 -10.73
CA GLY A 46 11.54 -23.40 -10.11
C GLY A 46 12.18 -23.43 -8.72
N THR A 47 12.77 -22.32 -8.26
CA THR A 47 13.47 -22.26 -6.97
C THR A 47 12.57 -21.74 -5.85
N PHE A 48 12.57 -22.42 -4.70
CA PHE A 48 11.74 -22.02 -3.55
C PHE A 48 12.09 -20.61 -3.04
N GLY A 49 13.38 -20.28 -2.97
CA GLY A 49 13.85 -18.98 -2.50
C GLY A 49 13.35 -17.80 -3.34
N ALA A 50 13.44 -17.90 -4.68
CA ALA A 50 12.94 -16.85 -5.56
C ALA A 50 11.41 -16.72 -5.48
N ASN A 51 10.69 -17.84 -5.33
CA ASN A 51 9.24 -17.84 -5.16
C ASN A 51 8.81 -17.25 -3.81
N ALA A 52 9.57 -17.48 -2.74
CA ALA A 52 9.34 -16.85 -1.45
C ALA A 52 9.58 -15.32 -1.53
N ALA A 53 10.63 -14.88 -2.23
CA ALA A 53 10.87 -13.47 -2.48
C ALA A 53 9.74 -12.84 -3.30
N TRP A 54 9.27 -13.51 -4.36
CA TRP A 54 8.11 -13.09 -5.14
C TRP A 54 6.86 -12.91 -4.27
N PHE A 55 6.55 -13.89 -3.43
CA PHE A 55 5.40 -13.80 -2.53
C PHE A 55 5.54 -12.63 -1.54
N ARG A 56 6.73 -12.38 -1.01
CA ARG A 56 6.99 -11.22 -0.13
C ARG A 56 6.75 -9.89 -0.84
N LEU A 57 7.16 -9.76 -2.11
CA LEU A 57 6.89 -8.55 -2.91
C LEU A 57 5.39 -8.33 -3.11
N ASN A 58 4.61 -9.39 -3.30
CA ASN A 58 3.16 -9.31 -3.40
C ASN A 58 2.55 -8.75 -2.10
N VAL A 59 2.94 -9.29 -0.95
CA VAL A 59 2.45 -8.83 0.37
C VAL A 59 2.86 -7.38 0.64
N LEU A 60 4.10 -6.99 0.32
CA LEU A 60 4.55 -5.60 0.44
C LEU A 60 3.73 -4.66 -0.44
N THR A 61 3.41 -5.08 -1.66
CA THR A 61 2.59 -4.31 -2.60
C THR A 61 1.18 -4.11 -2.07
N ASP A 62 0.57 -5.15 -1.50
CA ASP A 62 -0.77 -5.05 -0.90
C ASP A 62 -0.81 -4.07 0.29
N ASN A 63 0.19 -4.13 1.16
CA ASN A 63 0.32 -3.21 2.29
C ASN A 63 0.51 -1.76 1.83
N LEU A 64 1.38 -1.54 0.85
CA LEU A 64 1.62 -0.22 0.29
C LEU A 64 0.35 0.34 -0.38
N LEU A 65 -0.37 -0.50 -1.12
CA LEU A 65 -1.61 -0.11 -1.77
C LEU A 65 -2.68 0.24 -0.74
N SER A 66 -2.80 -0.54 0.33
CA SER A 66 -3.70 -0.25 1.45
C SER A 66 -3.38 1.11 2.10
N ALA A 67 -2.10 1.43 2.27
CA ALA A 67 -1.68 2.75 2.76
C ALA A 67 -2.06 3.87 1.78
N VAL A 68 -1.75 3.72 0.49
CA VAL A 68 -2.08 4.71 -0.55
C VAL A 68 -3.59 4.95 -0.65
N LYS A 69 -4.39 3.88 -0.60
CA LYS A 69 -5.86 3.94 -0.61
C LYS A 69 -6.42 4.74 0.57
N ARG A 70 -5.87 4.53 1.77
CA ARG A 70 -6.30 5.23 2.99
C ARG A 70 -5.83 6.67 3.05
N LEU A 71 -4.61 6.94 2.59
CA LEU A 71 -3.93 8.21 2.84
C LEU A 71 -4.02 9.19 1.68
N ALA A 72 -4.05 8.73 0.44
CA ALA A 72 -3.86 9.58 -0.73
C ALA A 72 -5.06 9.61 -1.69
N LEU A 73 -5.79 8.51 -1.85
CA LEU A 73 -6.85 8.40 -2.87
C LEU A 73 -8.23 8.84 -2.34
N PRO A 74 -8.96 9.71 -3.06
CA PRO A 74 -10.30 10.15 -2.67
C PRO A 74 -11.42 9.22 -3.18
N GLY A 75 -12.57 9.24 -2.50
CA GLY A 75 -13.83 8.64 -2.94
C GLY A 75 -13.74 7.14 -3.24
N ASP A 76 -14.37 6.72 -4.33
CA ASP A 76 -14.47 5.31 -4.78
C ASP A 76 -13.12 4.63 -5.01
N LEU A 77 -12.03 5.41 -5.18
CA LEU A 77 -10.69 4.86 -5.36
C LEU A 77 -10.09 4.34 -4.05
N SER A 78 -10.59 4.81 -2.90
CA SER A 78 -10.17 4.32 -1.58
C SER A 78 -10.65 2.89 -1.30
N GLU A 79 -11.71 2.44 -1.97
CA GLU A 79 -12.24 1.07 -1.87
C GLU A 79 -11.92 0.21 -3.11
N ALA A 80 -11.42 0.82 -4.18
CA ALA A 80 -11.15 0.14 -5.45
C ALA A 80 -10.19 -1.06 -5.32
N ARG A 81 -10.46 -2.10 -6.11
CA ARG A 81 -9.57 -3.27 -6.27
C ARG A 81 -8.24 -2.88 -6.93
N PRO A 82 -7.13 -3.59 -6.65
CA PRO A 82 -5.83 -3.28 -7.24
C PRO A 82 -5.82 -3.25 -8.76
N LYS A 83 -6.54 -4.15 -9.46
CA LYS A 83 -6.64 -4.10 -10.93
C LYS A 83 -7.27 -2.80 -11.43
N ARG A 84 -8.31 -2.29 -10.77
CA ARG A 84 -8.93 -1.00 -11.14
C ARG A 84 -7.95 0.15 -10.93
N LEU A 85 -7.22 0.15 -9.82
CA LEU A 85 -6.17 1.15 -9.55
C LEU A 85 -5.02 1.07 -10.55
N ARG A 86 -4.64 -0.13 -10.97
CA ARG A 86 -3.65 -0.35 -12.04
C ARG A 86 -4.06 0.38 -13.31
N VAL A 87 -5.30 0.26 -13.74
CA VAL A 87 -5.76 0.90 -14.98
C VAL A 87 -5.96 2.41 -14.82
N LEU A 88 -6.63 2.85 -13.75
CA LEU A 88 -7.05 4.24 -13.61
C LEU A 88 -5.97 5.17 -13.07
N VAL A 89 -5.04 4.66 -12.27
CA VAL A 89 -4.02 5.47 -11.58
C VAL A 89 -2.63 5.16 -12.14
N PHE A 90 -2.22 3.89 -12.12
CA PHE A 90 -0.82 3.53 -12.39
C PHE A 90 -0.47 3.42 -13.87
N ASN A 91 -1.37 2.90 -14.71
CA ASN A 91 -1.19 2.80 -16.17
C ASN A 91 -1.66 4.07 -16.90
N THR A 92 -1.56 5.22 -16.22
CA THR A 92 -1.87 6.50 -16.85
C THR A 92 -0.81 6.84 -17.90
N VAL A 93 -1.25 7.20 -19.11
CA VAL A 93 -0.35 7.68 -20.16
C VAL A 93 0.16 9.07 -19.81
N GLY A 94 1.48 9.22 -19.78
CA GLY A 94 2.16 10.48 -19.53
C GLY A 94 3.64 10.42 -19.92
N THR A 95 4.27 11.59 -19.97
CA THR A 95 5.71 11.71 -20.20
C THR A 95 6.40 12.19 -18.92
N VAL A 96 7.45 11.47 -18.52
CA VAL A 96 8.34 11.89 -17.44
C VAL A 96 9.49 12.67 -18.06
N SER A 97 9.70 13.89 -17.60
CA SER A 97 10.81 14.73 -18.06
C SER A 97 11.62 15.22 -16.88
N HIS A 98 12.95 15.26 -17.05
CA HIS A 98 13.86 15.77 -16.05
C HIS A 98 14.38 17.13 -16.51
N HIS A 99 14.16 18.15 -15.70
CA HIS A 99 14.63 19.50 -16.01
C HIS A 99 15.05 20.21 -14.73
N ALA A 100 16.22 20.86 -14.74
CA ALA A 100 16.74 21.66 -13.61
C ALA A 100 16.66 20.96 -12.24
N ARG A 101 17.09 19.69 -12.15
CA ARG A 101 17.00 18.82 -10.95
C ARG A 101 15.57 18.57 -10.45
N ARG A 102 14.56 18.78 -11.30
CA ARG A 102 13.16 18.46 -11.03
C ARG A 102 12.70 17.33 -11.94
N THR A 103 11.91 16.43 -11.39
CA THR A 103 11.17 15.42 -12.16
C THR A 103 9.77 15.93 -12.40
N LEU A 104 9.44 16.18 -13.66
CA LEU A 104 8.14 16.67 -14.10
C LEU A 104 7.36 15.52 -14.74
N LEU A 105 6.12 15.33 -14.29
CA LEU A 105 5.20 14.35 -14.86
C LEU A 105 4.15 15.12 -15.68
N ARG A 106 4.19 14.98 -17.01
CA ARG A 106 3.17 15.54 -17.91
C ARG A 106 2.15 14.46 -18.21
N LEU A 107 0.90 14.71 -17.85
CA LEU A 107 -0.20 13.77 -18.06
C LEU A 107 -1.12 14.29 -19.16
N THR A 108 -1.74 13.36 -19.86
CA THR A 108 -2.52 13.67 -21.07
C THR A 108 -3.88 14.28 -20.77
N THR A 109 -4.47 14.01 -19.60
CA THR A 109 -5.81 14.50 -19.23
C THR A 109 -5.80 15.35 -17.96
N ALA A 110 -6.60 16.42 -17.94
CA ALA A 110 -6.73 17.31 -16.79
C ALA A 110 -7.29 16.59 -15.54
N ALA A 111 -8.18 15.62 -15.73
CA ALA A 111 -8.73 14.81 -14.64
C ALA A 111 -7.64 13.99 -13.93
N GLN A 112 -6.75 13.33 -14.69
CA GLN A 112 -5.62 12.59 -14.12
C GLN A 112 -4.61 13.50 -13.42
N GLN A 113 -4.38 14.70 -13.96
CA GLN A 113 -3.54 15.71 -13.33
C GLN A 113 -4.10 16.13 -11.97
N GLY A 114 -5.39 16.47 -11.91
CA GLY A 114 -6.05 16.86 -10.66
C GLY A 114 -5.99 15.77 -9.60
N LEU A 115 -6.34 14.53 -9.98
CA LEU A 115 -6.29 13.38 -9.07
C LEU A 115 -4.88 13.15 -8.51
N LEU A 116 -3.87 13.10 -9.36
CA LEU A 116 -2.49 12.83 -8.94
C LEU A 116 -1.88 14.00 -8.18
N ALA A 117 -2.26 15.25 -8.48
CA ALA A 117 -1.86 16.41 -7.70
C ALA A 117 -2.42 16.36 -6.27
N LEU A 118 -3.70 16.00 -6.11
CA LEU A 118 -4.34 15.83 -4.81
C LEU A 118 -3.72 14.67 -4.02
N ALA A 119 -3.49 13.53 -4.67
CA ALA A 119 -2.84 12.40 -4.02
C ALA A 119 -1.42 12.78 -3.56
N ARG A 120 -0.68 13.52 -4.39
CA ARG A 120 0.67 14.00 -4.06
C ARG A 120 0.67 14.99 -2.91
N SER A 121 -0.26 15.94 -2.85
CA SER A 121 -0.31 16.91 -1.76
C SER A 121 -0.57 16.23 -0.42
N LYS A 122 -1.48 15.24 -0.38
CA LYS A 122 -1.73 14.43 0.82
C LYS A 122 -0.49 13.65 1.27
N ILE A 123 0.25 13.04 0.32
CA ILE A 123 1.47 12.31 0.65
C ILE A 123 2.55 13.25 1.19
N LEU A 124 2.74 14.42 0.58
CA LEU A 124 3.73 15.41 1.04
C LEU A 124 3.40 15.94 2.44
N ALA A 125 2.11 16.07 2.79
CA ALA A 125 1.68 16.45 4.13
C ALA A 125 2.05 15.42 5.22
N LEU A 126 2.38 14.18 4.84
CA LEU A 126 2.84 13.14 5.77
C LEU A 126 4.36 13.17 5.99
N SER A 127 5.10 13.99 5.24
CA SER A 127 6.55 14.10 5.43
C SER A 127 6.83 14.66 6.82
N PRO A 128 7.71 14.02 7.62
CA PRO A 128 8.19 14.64 8.85
C PRO A 128 8.87 15.96 8.49
N ALA A 129 8.63 16.98 9.34
CA ALA A 129 9.20 18.32 9.20
C ALA A 129 10.71 18.32 9.40
#